data_AF-A0A7J2R0J1-F1
#
_entry.id   AF-A0A7J2R0J1-F1
#
_cell.length_a   1.000
_cell.length_b   1.000
_cell.length_c   1.000
_cell.angle_alpha   90.00
_cell.angle_beta   90.00
_cell.angle_gamma   90.00
#
_symmetry.space_group_name_H-M   'P 1'
#
loop_
_entity.id
_entity.type
_entity.pdbx_description
1 polymer ?
#
loop_
_entity_poly.entity_id
_entity_poly.type
_entity_poly.pdbx_seq_one_letter_code
_entity_poly.pdbx_strand_id
1 'polypeptide(L)'
;MKDLTSGLDDKVLKGLHNKIDQANAAVSELSEKLTKKDEQIDALRAERDEINLKYVEITTEIGNKTNELEKVKSEVVELKKSISSKDEEIKTMNFVVEEVNKKIVEFNKTLDEKEVLIDNLNNKLEKAESELNELKPTEPGEFVSEDRLICPRCGAVGKDIKQEEDKSKVLGYVGHLPMYGKVSACKKCGEKFG
;
A
#
# COMPACT_ATOMS: atom_id res chain seq x y z
N MET A 1 92.97 58.96 87.88
CA MET A 1 92.16 58.16 86.93
C MET A 1 92.67 56.74 87.02
N LYS A 2 91.92 55.83 87.68
CA LYS A 2 92.23 54.40 87.65
C LYS A 2 91.79 53.89 86.29
N ASP A 3 92.71 53.33 85.52
CA ASP A 3 92.43 52.67 84.26
C ASP A 3 91.40 51.55 84.49
N LEU A 4 90.17 51.80 84.06
CA LEU A 4 89.05 50.87 84.07
C LEU A 4 89.20 49.75 83.02
N THR A 5 90.34 49.68 82.33
CA THR A 5 90.63 48.74 81.23
C THR A 5 91.41 47.50 81.67
N SER A 6 91.86 47.39 82.92
CA SER A 6 92.67 46.24 83.40
C SER A 6 91.85 45.06 83.96
N GLY A 7 90.51 45.12 83.91
CA GLY A 7 89.61 44.15 84.56
C GLY A 7 88.81 43.23 83.63
N LEU A 8 89.03 43.27 82.31
CA LEU A 8 88.52 42.20 81.44
C LEU A 8 89.53 41.06 81.46
N ASP A 9 89.27 40.08 82.32
CA ASP A 9 90.04 38.83 82.36
C ASP A 9 90.08 38.21 80.95
N ASP A 10 91.26 37.94 80.39
CA ASP A 10 91.49 37.36 79.05
C ASP A 10 90.64 36.08 78.81
N LYS A 11 90.32 35.38 79.90
CA LYS A 11 89.41 34.22 79.93
C LYS A 11 87.98 34.57 79.51
N VAL A 12 87.47 35.74 79.90
CA VAL A 12 86.12 36.22 79.54
C VAL A 12 86.07 36.58 78.06
N LEU A 13 87.10 37.27 77.55
CA LEU A 13 87.22 37.62 76.12
C LEU A 13 87.25 36.37 75.23
N LYS A 14 88.06 35.36 75.59
CA LYS A 14 88.11 34.07 74.90
C LYS A 14 86.76 33.33 74.96
N GLY A 15 86.08 33.36 76.11
CA GLY A 15 84.76 32.75 76.26
C GLY A 15 83.69 33.41 75.39
N LEU A 16 83.72 34.73 75.25
CA LEU A 16 82.83 35.47 74.36
C LEU A 16 83.13 35.20 72.88
N HIS A 17 84.41 35.16 72.48
CA HIS A 17 84.81 34.78 71.12
C HIS A 17 84.29 33.39 70.75
N ASN A 18 84.50 32.39 71.61
CA ASN A 18 84.01 31.03 71.35
C ASN A 18 82.49 30.98 71.19
N LYS A 19 81.74 31.76 71.98
CA LYS A 19 80.27 31.86 71.85
C LYS A 19 79.86 32.54 70.55
N ILE A 20 80.59 33.58 70.12
CA ILE A 20 80.35 34.26 68.83
C ILE A 20 80.61 33.29 67.67
N ASP A 21 81.70 32.52 67.71
CA ASP A 21 82.02 31.54 66.68
C ASP A 21 80.95 30.43 66.59
N GLN A 22 80.50 29.93 67.75
CA GLN A 22 79.39 28.97 67.81
C GLN A 22 78.09 29.55 67.26
N ALA A 23 77.76 30.80 67.60
CA ALA A 23 76.58 31.47 67.09
C ALA A 23 76.66 31.69 65.57
N ASN A 24 77.83 32.08 65.05
CA ASN A 24 78.05 32.27 63.61
C ASN A 24 77.92 30.94 62.85
N ALA A 25 78.46 29.85 63.39
CA ALA A 25 78.30 28.51 62.81
C ALA A 25 76.82 28.08 62.76
N ALA A 26 76.09 28.29 63.86
CA ALA A 26 74.66 27.99 63.93
C ALA A 26 73.82 28.84 62.96
N VAL A 27 74.15 30.14 62.81
CA VAL A 27 73.50 31.03 61.84
C VAL A 27 73.76 30.53 60.42
N SER A 28 75.00 30.16 60.08
CA SER A 28 75.32 29.61 58.75
C SER A 28 74.55 28.34 58.45
N GLU A 29 74.45 27.41 59.40
CA GLU A 29 73.70 26.16 59.24
C GLU A 29 72.19 26.42 59.06
N LEU A 30 71.63 27.36 59.83
CA LEU A 30 70.23 27.76 59.70
C LEU A 30 69.97 28.45 58.35
N SER A 31 70.88 29.28 57.86
CA SER A 31 70.80 29.90 56.54
C SER A 31 70.78 28.85 55.43
N GLU A 32 71.67 27.85 55.47
CA GLU A 32 71.67 26.75 54.49
C GLU A 32 70.36 25.93 54.53
N LYS A 33 69.85 25.66 55.73
CA LYS A 33 68.56 24.97 55.90
C LYS A 33 67.41 25.78 55.33
N LEU A 34 67.43 27.10 55.49
CA LEU A 34 66.41 28.01 54.98
C LEU A 34 66.42 28.03 53.45
N THR A 35 67.60 28.15 52.83
CA THR A 35 67.73 28.06 51.36
C THR A 35 67.19 26.74 50.81
N LYS A 36 67.53 25.61 51.43
CA LYS A 36 66.99 24.29 51.02
C LYS A 36 65.48 24.20 51.18
N LYS A 37 64.90 24.86 52.18
CA LYS A 37 63.46 24.90 52.39
C LYS A 37 62.75 25.78 51.36
N ASP A 38 63.35 26.90 50.98
CA ASP A 38 62.83 27.76 49.92
C ASP A 38 62.82 27.02 48.56
N GLU A 39 63.91 26.31 48.22
CA GLU A 39 63.97 25.46 47.02
C GLU A 39 62.88 24.38 47.01
N GLN A 40 62.63 23.74 48.17
CA GLN A 40 61.53 22.77 48.30
C GLN A 40 60.16 23.40 48.12
N ILE A 41 59.94 24.61 48.63
CA ILE A 41 58.67 25.33 48.48
C ILE A 41 58.43 25.67 47.01
N ASP A 42 59.45 26.12 46.29
CA ASP A 42 59.32 26.46 44.89
C ASP A 42 59.07 25.23 44.01
N ALA A 43 59.72 24.10 44.31
CA ALA A 43 59.44 22.82 43.64
C ALA A 43 57.99 22.37 43.86
N LEU A 44 57.49 22.43 45.11
CA LEU A 44 56.11 22.06 45.44
C LEU A 44 55.08 23.01 44.79
N ARG A 45 55.41 24.29 44.66
CA ARG A 45 54.56 25.27 43.95
C ARG A 45 54.43 24.91 42.47
N ALA A 46 55.54 24.57 41.82
CA ALA A 46 55.55 24.16 40.41
C ALA A 46 54.73 22.88 40.19
N GLU A 47 54.91 21.87 41.05
CA GLU A 47 54.12 20.63 40.99
C GLU A 47 52.62 20.90 41.18
N ARG A 48 52.26 21.75 42.15
CA ARG A 48 50.88 22.18 42.38
C ARG A 48 50.29 22.85 41.15
N ASP A 49 51.04 23.73 40.49
CA ASP A 49 50.57 24.41 39.27
C ASP A 49 50.36 23.44 38.11
N GLU A 50 51.25 22.45 37.94
CA GLU A 50 51.07 21.39 36.95
C GLU A 50 49.82 20.53 37.21
N ILE A 51 49.61 20.13 38.48
CA ILE A 51 48.42 19.37 38.89
C ILE A 51 47.15 20.19 38.63
N ASN A 52 47.17 21.50 38.92
CA ASN A 52 46.03 22.38 38.66
C ASN A 52 45.70 22.47 37.17
N LEU A 53 46.70 22.55 36.29
CA LEU A 53 46.48 22.53 34.85
C LEU A 53 45.80 21.23 34.40
N LYS A 54 46.34 20.08 34.84
CA LYS A 54 45.74 18.76 34.56
C LYS A 54 44.31 18.65 35.10
N TYR A 55 44.04 19.20 36.28
CA TYR A 55 42.70 19.22 36.86
C TYR A 55 41.71 20.00 36.00
N VAL A 56 42.12 21.17 35.49
CA VAL A 56 41.28 22.00 34.60
C VAL A 56 41.02 21.29 33.27
N GLU A 57 42.04 20.65 32.68
CA GLU A 57 41.90 19.87 31.44
C GLU A 57 40.89 18.73 31.62
N ILE A 58 41.08 17.89 32.65
CA ILE A 58 40.17 16.76 32.94
C ILE A 58 38.75 17.27 33.22
N THR A 59 38.59 18.36 33.96
CA THR A 59 37.27 18.95 34.24
C THR A 59 36.57 19.38 32.95
N THR A 60 37.33 19.96 32.02
CA THR A 60 36.80 20.39 30.72
C THR A 60 36.40 19.19 29.86
N GLU A 61 37.21 18.13 29.82
CA GLU A 61 36.89 16.89 29.11
C GLU A 61 35.64 16.21 29.67
N ILE A 62 35.50 16.15 31.00
CA ILE A 62 34.30 15.61 31.66
C ILE A 62 33.06 16.42 31.25
N GLY A 63 33.15 17.75 31.22
CA GLY A 63 32.07 18.61 30.76
C GLY A 63 31.66 18.31 29.32
N ASN A 64 32.64 18.19 28.41
CA ASN A 64 32.39 17.86 27.01
C ASN A 64 31.74 16.48 26.86
N LYS A 65 32.26 15.45 27.55
CA LYS A 65 31.70 14.10 27.50
C LYS A 65 30.30 14.02 28.10
N THR A 66 30.01 14.82 29.12
CA THR A 66 28.66 14.93 29.69
C THR A 66 27.68 15.51 28.67
N ASN A 67 28.07 16.56 27.94
CA ASN A 67 27.24 17.14 26.89
C ASN A 67 27.00 16.17 25.71
N GLU A 68 28.04 15.45 25.28
CA GLU A 68 27.90 14.40 24.26
C GLU A 68 26.92 13.31 24.71
N LEU A 69 27.02 12.87 25.98
CA LEU A 69 26.14 11.85 26.54
C LEU A 69 24.68 12.30 26.55
N GLU A 70 24.40 13.54 26.95
CA GLU A 70 23.04 14.08 26.93
C GLU A 70 22.47 14.18 25.51
N LYS A 71 23.30 14.56 24.52
CA LYS A 71 22.89 14.56 23.11
C LYS A 71 22.51 13.15 22.65
N VAL A 72 23.36 12.17 22.90
CA VAL A 72 23.08 10.76 22.55
C VAL A 72 21.82 10.25 23.25
N LYS A 73 21.60 10.61 24.52
CA LYS A 73 20.36 10.25 25.23
C LYS A 73 19.12 10.83 24.54
N SER A 74 19.16 12.10 24.10
CA SER A 74 18.04 12.69 23.36
C SER A 74 17.78 11.97 22.03
N GLU A 75 18.82 11.66 21.26
CA GLU A 75 18.71 10.93 19.98
C GLU A 75 18.09 9.54 20.20
N VAL A 76 18.48 8.83 21.27
CA VAL A 76 17.89 7.53 21.64
C VAL A 76 16.40 7.65 21.96
N VAL A 77 15.97 8.71 22.65
CA VAL A 77 14.55 8.94 22.95
C VAL A 77 13.75 9.19 21.66
N GLU A 78 14.29 10.00 20.75
CA GLU A 78 13.66 10.28 19.45
C GLU A 78 13.55 9.02 18.58
N LEU A 79 14.62 8.23 18.51
CA LEU A 79 14.62 6.96 17.78
C LEU A 79 13.59 5.98 18.34
N LYS A 80 13.47 5.87 19.67
CA LYS A 80 12.44 5.03 20.31
C LYS A 80 11.03 5.48 19.93
N LYS A 81 10.77 6.79 19.89
CA LYS A 81 9.47 7.33 19.47
C LYS A 81 9.18 7.00 18.00
N SER A 82 10.19 7.14 17.13
CA SER A 82 10.08 6.80 15.71
C SER A 82 9.78 5.31 15.48
N ILE A 83 10.47 4.43 16.19
CA ILE A 83 10.22 2.97 16.16
C ILE A 83 8.77 2.68 16.58
N SER A 84 8.33 3.24 17.71
CA SER A 84 6.95 3.04 18.19
C SER A 84 5.91 3.52 17.17
N SER A 85 6.15 4.64 16.46
CA SER A 85 5.25 5.12 15.40
C SER A 85 5.19 4.13 14.24
N LYS A 86 6.35 3.63 13.79
CA LYS A 86 6.44 2.66 12.70
C LYS A 86 5.79 1.32 13.05
N ASP A 87 5.90 0.88 14.30
CA ASP A 87 5.22 -0.34 14.75
C ASP A 87 3.69 -0.21 14.67
N GLU A 88 3.13 0.94 15.01
CA GLU A 88 1.69 1.21 14.87
C GLU A 88 1.25 1.30 13.38
N GLU A 89 2.08 1.90 12.52
CA GLU A 89 1.86 1.90 11.07
C GLU A 89 1.85 0.47 10.50
N ILE A 90 2.80 -0.38 10.93
CA ILE A 90 2.87 -1.79 10.53
C ILE A 90 1.62 -2.57 10.97
N LYS A 91 1.17 -2.39 12.22
CA LYS A 91 -0.08 -3.01 12.71
C LYS A 91 -1.28 -2.60 11.85
N THR A 92 -1.37 -1.31 11.53
CA THR A 92 -2.44 -0.77 10.70
C THR A 92 -2.41 -1.38 9.30
N MET A 93 -1.23 -1.45 8.67
CA MET A 93 -1.06 -2.07 7.35
C MET A 93 -1.43 -3.56 7.37
N ASN A 94 -1.01 -4.31 8.39
CA ASN A 94 -1.38 -5.71 8.54
C ASN A 94 -2.90 -5.91 8.62
N PHE A 95 -3.60 -5.06 9.39
CA PHE A 95 -5.06 -5.08 9.45
C PHE A 95 -5.70 -4.82 8.08
N VAL A 96 -5.20 -3.83 7.33
CA VAL A 96 -5.69 -3.55 5.97
C VAL A 96 -5.46 -4.73 5.03
N VAL A 97 -4.29 -5.38 5.11
CA VAL A 97 -3.97 -6.57 4.31
C VAL A 97 -4.94 -7.72 4.62
N GLU A 98 -5.23 -7.97 5.90
CA GLU A 98 -6.22 -8.99 6.31
C GLU A 98 -7.61 -8.69 5.75
N GLU A 99 -8.07 -7.44 5.84
CA GLU A 99 -9.37 -7.03 5.32
C GLU A 99 -9.46 -7.15 3.78
N VAL A 100 -8.39 -6.78 3.06
CA VAL A 100 -8.31 -6.96 1.61
C VAL A 100 -8.35 -8.43 1.25
N ASN A 101 -7.61 -9.29 1.97
CA ASN A 101 -7.64 -10.73 1.73
C ASN A 101 -9.03 -11.34 1.94
N LYS A 102 -9.78 -10.92 2.97
CA LYS A 102 -11.18 -11.34 3.16
C LYS A 102 -12.05 -10.96 1.96
N LYS A 103 -11.93 -9.73 1.47
CA LYS A 103 -12.67 -9.26 0.28
C LYS A 103 -12.31 -10.04 -0.98
N ILE A 104 -11.03 -10.37 -1.18
CA ILE A 104 -10.58 -11.21 -2.30
C ILE A 104 -11.26 -12.58 -2.25
N VAL A 105 -11.29 -13.23 -1.08
CA VAL A 105 -11.96 -14.52 -0.90
C VAL A 105 -13.46 -14.43 -1.21
N GLU A 106 -14.12 -13.38 -0.73
CA GLU A 106 -15.55 -13.14 -0.99
C GLU A 106 -15.85 -12.90 -2.48
N PHE A 107 -15.00 -12.11 -3.16
CA PHE A 107 -15.12 -11.87 -4.59
C PHE A 107 -14.88 -13.12 -5.42
N ASN A 108 -13.87 -13.93 -5.07
CA ASN A 108 -13.61 -15.20 -5.76
C ASN A 108 -14.80 -16.14 -5.63
N LYS A 109 -15.38 -16.28 -4.43
CA LYS A 109 -16.59 -17.08 -4.23
C LYS A 109 -17.75 -16.60 -5.11
N THR A 110 -17.94 -15.28 -5.18
CA THR A 110 -18.99 -14.69 -6.03
C THR A 110 -18.73 -14.95 -7.52
N LEU A 111 -17.46 -14.95 -7.93
CA LEU A 111 -17.05 -15.24 -9.31
C LEU A 111 -17.36 -16.70 -9.66
N ASP A 112 -17.00 -17.65 -8.80
CA ASP A 112 -17.31 -19.07 -8.96
C ASP A 112 -18.83 -19.31 -9.09
N GLU A 113 -19.64 -18.64 -8.24
CA GLU A 113 -21.10 -18.72 -8.31
C GLU A 113 -21.65 -18.19 -9.65
N LYS A 114 -21.03 -17.14 -10.20
CA LYS A 114 -21.42 -16.58 -11.50
C LYS A 114 -21.00 -17.46 -12.67
N GLU A 115 -19.84 -18.11 -12.61
CA GLU A 115 -19.41 -19.08 -13.63
C GLU A 115 -20.39 -20.23 -13.73
N VAL A 116 -20.79 -20.82 -12.59
CA VAL A 116 -21.81 -21.88 -12.55
C VAL A 116 -23.15 -21.40 -13.13
N LEU A 117 -23.55 -20.15 -12.88
CA LEU A 117 -24.78 -19.60 -13.43
C LEU A 117 -24.69 -19.44 -14.96
N ILE A 118 -23.56 -18.96 -15.47
CA ILE A 118 -23.30 -18.82 -16.91
C ILE A 118 -23.39 -20.18 -17.60
N ASP A 119 -22.72 -21.20 -17.06
CA ASP A 119 -22.77 -22.55 -17.61
C ASP A 119 -24.21 -23.10 -17.67
N ASN A 120 -24.98 -22.90 -16.61
CA ASN A 120 -26.38 -23.30 -16.58
C ASN A 120 -27.25 -22.55 -17.61
N LEU A 121 -27.00 -21.26 -17.82
CA LEU A 121 -27.72 -20.46 -18.82
C LEU A 121 -27.34 -20.88 -20.24
N ASN A 122 -26.06 -21.12 -20.52
CA ASN A 122 -25.59 -21.61 -21.82
C ASN A 122 -26.25 -22.95 -22.17
N ASN A 123 -26.26 -23.91 -21.23
CA ASN A 123 -26.93 -25.20 -21.43
C ASN A 123 -28.44 -25.05 -21.72
N LYS A 124 -29.12 -24.09 -21.09
CA LYS A 124 -30.54 -23.82 -21.38
C LYS A 124 -30.73 -23.20 -22.76
N LEU A 125 -29.81 -22.32 -23.16
CA LEU A 125 -29.85 -21.65 -24.45
C LEU A 125 -29.65 -22.66 -25.59
N GLU A 126 -28.68 -23.57 -25.47
CA GLU A 126 -28.47 -24.66 -26.43
C GLU A 126 -29.71 -25.56 -26.60
N LYS A 127 -30.40 -25.88 -25.49
CA LYS A 127 -31.66 -26.63 -25.53
C LYS A 127 -32.76 -25.87 -26.27
N ALA A 128 -32.95 -24.60 -25.93
CA ALA A 128 -33.95 -23.76 -26.59
C ALA A 128 -33.65 -23.58 -28.10
N GLU A 129 -32.38 -23.44 -28.47
CA GLU A 129 -31.96 -23.38 -29.88
C GLU A 129 -32.24 -24.69 -30.62
N SER A 130 -32.01 -25.84 -29.97
CA SER A 130 -32.33 -27.16 -30.52
C SER A 130 -33.83 -27.32 -30.75
N GLU A 131 -34.66 -27.02 -29.73
CA GLU A 131 -36.13 -27.04 -29.83
C GLU A 131 -36.64 -26.10 -30.93
N LEU A 132 -36.06 -24.91 -31.06
CA LEU A 132 -36.43 -23.95 -32.11
C LEU A 132 -36.10 -24.49 -33.51
N ASN A 133 -34.96 -25.18 -33.67
CA ASN A 133 -34.58 -25.80 -34.94
C ASN A 133 -35.51 -26.96 -35.32
N GLU A 134 -36.01 -27.73 -34.35
CA GLU A 134 -37.01 -28.78 -34.60
C GLU A 134 -38.37 -28.20 -35.03
N LEU A 135 -38.73 -27.02 -34.51
CA LEU A 135 -39.98 -26.34 -34.85
C LEU A 135 -39.90 -25.52 -36.15
N LYS A 136 -38.71 -25.33 -36.73
CA LYS A 136 -38.59 -24.66 -38.04
C LYS A 136 -39.35 -25.48 -39.08
N PRO A 137 -40.29 -24.87 -39.82
CA PRO A 137 -40.91 -25.53 -40.94
C PRO A 137 -39.82 -26.00 -41.91
N THR A 138 -39.81 -27.28 -42.27
CA THR A 138 -39.12 -27.74 -43.48
C THR A 138 -39.50 -26.82 -44.62
N GLU A 139 -38.51 -26.44 -45.46
CA GLU A 139 -38.69 -25.56 -46.62
C GLU A 139 -40.04 -25.82 -47.29
N PRO A 140 -40.78 -24.78 -47.72
CA PRO A 140 -42.08 -24.97 -48.34
C PRO A 140 -41.91 -25.84 -49.59
N GLY A 141 -42.07 -27.15 -49.39
CA GLY A 141 -42.35 -28.10 -50.43
C GLY A 141 -43.56 -27.54 -51.15
N GLU A 142 -43.40 -27.35 -52.44
CA GLU A 142 -44.37 -26.80 -53.36
C GLU A 142 -45.73 -27.44 -53.08
N PHE A 143 -46.60 -26.71 -52.37
CA PHE A 143 -47.94 -27.19 -52.00
C PHE A 143 -48.81 -27.07 -53.26
N VAL A 144 -48.61 -27.97 -54.21
CA VAL A 144 -49.50 -28.13 -55.35
C VAL A 144 -50.75 -28.82 -54.83
N SER A 145 -51.75 -28.03 -54.45
CA SER A 145 -53.10 -28.54 -54.25
C SER A 145 -53.65 -28.94 -55.62
N GLU A 146 -53.79 -30.26 -55.86
CA GLU A 146 -54.33 -30.84 -57.10
C GLU A 146 -55.77 -30.36 -57.42
N ASP A 147 -56.47 -29.76 -56.45
CA ASP A 147 -57.84 -29.26 -56.62
C ASP A 147 -57.95 -27.79 -57.06
N ARG A 148 -56.84 -27.12 -57.38
CA ARG A 148 -56.93 -25.72 -57.82
C ARG A 148 -57.49 -25.67 -59.23
N LEU A 149 -58.78 -25.36 -59.37
CA LEU A 149 -59.44 -25.16 -60.65
C LEU A 149 -58.66 -24.17 -61.55
N ILE A 150 -58.12 -24.69 -62.65
CA ILE A 150 -57.28 -23.94 -63.61
C ILE A 150 -58.07 -23.71 -64.90
N CYS A 151 -58.05 -22.49 -65.42
CA CYS A 151 -58.55 -22.20 -66.76
C CYS A 151 -57.71 -22.98 -67.80
N PRO A 152 -58.33 -23.90 -68.58
CA PRO A 152 -57.59 -24.72 -69.55
C PRO A 152 -57.02 -23.89 -70.71
N ARG A 153 -57.51 -22.66 -70.92
CA ARG A 153 -57.06 -21.79 -72.00
C ARG A 153 -55.89 -20.88 -71.64
N CYS A 154 -55.76 -20.45 -70.38
CA CYS A 154 -54.74 -19.44 -70.00
C CYS A 154 -54.05 -19.68 -68.66
N GLY A 155 -54.34 -20.78 -67.95
CA GLY A 155 -53.68 -21.10 -66.68
C GLY A 155 -54.14 -20.26 -65.48
N ALA A 156 -55.16 -19.40 -65.64
CA ALA A 156 -55.68 -18.59 -64.54
C ALA A 156 -56.32 -19.48 -63.45
N VAL A 157 -56.14 -19.10 -62.18
CA VAL A 157 -56.60 -19.89 -61.02
C VAL A 157 -57.29 -19.03 -59.95
N GLY A 158 -58.05 -19.67 -59.06
CA GLY A 158 -58.63 -19.04 -57.89
C GLY A 158 -59.58 -17.89 -58.23
N LYS A 159 -59.27 -16.68 -57.76
CA LYS A 159 -60.12 -15.48 -57.91
C LYS A 159 -60.42 -15.08 -59.37
N ASP A 160 -59.60 -15.57 -60.31
CA ASP A 160 -59.74 -15.32 -61.75
C ASP A 160 -60.75 -16.26 -62.42
N ILE A 161 -61.31 -17.24 -61.69
CA ILE A 161 -62.39 -18.11 -62.14
C ILE A 161 -63.69 -17.71 -61.41
N LYS A 162 -64.80 -17.61 -62.13
CA LYS A 162 -66.15 -17.39 -61.57
C LYS A 162 -67.10 -18.51 -61.98
N GLN A 163 -68.11 -18.79 -61.17
CA GLN A 163 -69.21 -19.67 -61.58
C GLN A 163 -70.34 -18.83 -62.18
N GLU A 164 -70.83 -19.27 -63.34
CA GLU A 164 -71.99 -18.69 -64.01
C GLU A 164 -73.03 -19.78 -64.26
N GLU A 165 -74.30 -19.38 -64.39
CA GLU A 165 -75.37 -20.28 -64.81
C GLU A 165 -75.25 -20.57 -66.31
N ASP A 166 -75.21 -21.86 -66.65
CA ASP A 166 -75.26 -22.36 -68.01
C ASP A 166 -76.73 -22.51 -68.44
N LYS A 167 -77.25 -21.45 -69.06
CA LYS A 167 -78.62 -21.40 -69.56
C LYS A 167 -78.94 -22.44 -70.65
N SER A 168 -77.92 -23.07 -71.24
CA SER A 168 -78.12 -24.17 -72.19
C SER A 168 -78.43 -25.51 -71.49
N LYS A 169 -78.09 -25.63 -70.20
CA LYS A 169 -78.25 -26.84 -69.40
C LYS A 169 -79.29 -26.64 -68.30
N VAL A 170 -80.57 -26.84 -68.64
CA VAL A 170 -81.65 -26.85 -67.66
C VAL A 170 -81.58 -28.16 -66.85
N LEU A 171 -81.35 -28.06 -65.54
CA LEU A 171 -81.32 -29.21 -64.64
C LEU A 171 -82.72 -29.64 -64.20
N GLY A 172 -83.69 -28.73 -64.20
CA GLY A 172 -85.08 -28.98 -63.82
C GLY A 172 -85.88 -27.69 -63.69
N TYR A 173 -87.14 -27.78 -63.26
CA TYR A 173 -88.01 -26.64 -63.00
C TYR A 173 -88.47 -26.64 -61.54
N VAL A 174 -88.45 -25.46 -60.90
CA VAL A 174 -89.07 -25.25 -59.59
C VAL A 174 -90.28 -24.36 -59.83
N GLY A 175 -91.47 -24.98 -59.92
CA GLY A 175 -92.67 -24.31 -60.39
C GLY A 175 -92.57 -23.98 -61.89
N HIS A 176 -92.77 -22.71 -62.26
CA HIS A 176 -92.66 -22.22 -63.64
C HIS A 176 -91.27 -21.64 -64.00
N LEU A 177 -90.30 -21.70 -63.09
CA LEU A 177 -88.95 -21.14 -63.29
C LEU A 177 -87.92 -22.27 -63.54
N PRO A 178 -87.11 -22.20 -64.64
CA PRO A 178 -86.05 -23.17 -64.91
C PRO A 178 -84.84 -22.97 -63.99
N MET A 179 -84.27 -24.07 -63.49
CA MET A 179 -82.96 -24.11 -62.84
C MET A 179 -81.89 -24.54 -63.83
N TYR A 180 -80.79 -23.80 -63.88
CA TYR A 180 -79.69 -24.04 -64.80
C TYR A 180 -78.47 -24.65 -64.09
N GLY A 181 -77.67 -25.43 -64.83
CA GLY A 181 -76.39 -25.93 -64.36
C GLY A 181 -75.39 -24.80 -64.14
N LYS A 182 -74.32 -25.04 -63.37
CA LYS A 182 -73.24 -24.06 -63.22
C LYS A 182 -72.05 -24.46 -64.08
N VAL A 183 -71.41 -23.48 -64.70
CA VAL A 183 -70.16 -23.62 -65.45
C VAL A 183 -69.13 -22.63 -64.89
N SER A 184 -67.86 -23.00 -64.93
CA SER A 184 -66.77 -22.11 -64.53
C SER A 184 -66.34 -21.27 -65.72
N ALA A 185 -66.20 -19.96 -65.54
CA ALA A 185 -65.79 -19.02 -66.57
C ALA A 185 -64.54 -18.27 -66.12
N CYS A 186 -63.53 -18.23 -66.99
CA CYS A 186 -62.32 -17.48 -66.74
C CYS A 186 -62.56 -15.98 -66.96
N LYS A 187 -62.32 -15.16 -65.94
CA LYS A 187 -62.44 -13.69 -66.03
C LYS A 187 -61.39 -13.07 -66.96
N LYS A 188 -60.26 -13.76 -67.19
CA LYS A 188 -59.16 -13.26 -68.02
C LYS A 188 -59.37 -13.50 -69.51
N CYS A 189 -59.72 -14.72 -69.91
CA CYS A 189 -59.82 -15.09 -71.32
C CYS A 189 -61.24 -15.40 -71.79
N GLY A 190 -62.23 -15.34 -70.89
CA GLY A 190 -63.65 -15.58 -71.21
C GLY A 190 -64.04 -17.05 -71.44
N GLU A 191 -63.08 -17.98 -71.34
CA GLU A 191 -63.33 -19.41 -71.58
C GLU A 191 -64.29 -19.97 -70.52
N LYS A 192 -65.31 -20.71 -70.96
CA LYS A 192 -66.24 -21.43 -70.07
C LYS A 192 -65.92 -22.91 -70.11
N PHE A 193 -65.70 -23.50 -68.95
CA PHE A 193 -65.33 -24.90 -68.77
C PHE A 193 -66.03 -25.44 -67.52
N GLY A 194 -66.42 -26.70 -67.54
CA GLY A 194 -67.22 -27.32 -66.48
C GLY A 194 -66.81 -28.75 -66.26
#